data_AF-A0A2N0QY75-F1
#
_entry.id   AF-A0A2N0QY75-F1
#
_cell.length_a   1.000
_cell.length_b   1.000
_cell.length_c   1.000
_cell.angle_alpha   90.00
_cell.angle_beta   90.00
_cell.angle_gamma   90.00
#
_symmetry.space_group_name_H-M   'P 1'
#
loop_
_entity.id
_entity.type
_entity.pdbx_description
1 polymer ?
#
loop_
_entity_poly.entity_id
_entity_poly.type
_entity_poly.pdbx_seq_one_letter_code
_entity_poly.pdbx_strand_id
1 'polypeptide(L)'
;MNSLHTAIISTLEEMNVKKYKNTPRCNNFPLELRQKYNYIHQINSLESLLKNGLFLLSQEFSNEFSATTTEKNELLLNFNHLWRRKSKWIIKIFHMYKILYSIHLFNNSLNSYEDIEHVLINICNLKHHITELIKKERSDWDLQQINFFINRRNDDIKNNQKRALNSILELNSHFKHIGSSDTTNNPRQYDPNLPIREEWAKYYQPKMNIPDDAINKLSNPTTLEVPSKSYRTTRLLVLQASSAPTGSSRVGF
;
A
#
# COMPACT_ATOMS: atom_id res chain seq x y z
N MET A 1 19.36 16.43 12.00
CA MET A 1 18.46 15.55 11.21
C MET A 1 19.04 14.13 11.26
N ASN A 2 18.21 13.12 11.56
CA ASN A 2 18.64 11.76 11.89
C ASN A 2 19.28 11.02 10.69
N SER A 3 20.49 10.48 10.86
CA SER A 3 21.20 9.71 9.81
C SER A 3 20.39 8.51 9.29
N LEU A 4 19.59 7.89 10.16
CA LEU A 4 18.66 6.82 9.82
C LEU A 4 17.63 7.27 8.76
N HIS A 5 17.09 8.47 8.91
CA HIS A 5 16.10 9.01 7.99
C HIS A 5 16.72 9.23 6.60
N THR A 6 17.95 9.71 6.54
CA THR A 6 18.68 9.92 5.29
C THR A 6 18.99 8.60 4.58
N ALA A 7 19.41 7.56 5.33
CA ALA A 7 19.69 6.23 4.78
C ALA A 7 18.44 5.52 4.24
N ILE A 8 17.29 5.71 4.90
CA ILE A 8 16.01 5.18 4.41
C ILE A 8 15.60 5.87 3.10
N ILE A 9 15.81 7.18 2.98
CA ILE A 9 15.47 7.91 1.74
C ILE A 9 16.36 7.46 0.58
N SER A 10 17.68 7.35 0.78
CA SER A 10 18.60 6.98 -0.29
C SER A 10 18.31 5.57 -0.83
N THR A 11 18.06 4.61 0.06
CA THR A 11 17.69 3.24 -0.32
C THR A 11 16.34 3.18 -1.05
N LEU A 12 15.35 3.95 -0.63
CA LEU A 12 14.06 4.03 -1.34
C LEU A 12 14.19 4.64 -2.75
N GLU A 13 15.09 5.61 -2.92
CA GLU A 13 15.40 6.22 -4.22
C GLU A 13 16.14 5.24 -5.14
N GLU A 14 17.13 4.51 -4.63
CA GLU A 14 17.86 3.46 -5.37
C GLU A 14 16.93 2.33 -5.83
N MET A 15 15.97 1.93 -5.00
CA MET A 15 15.01 0.87 -5.33
C MET A 15 13.95 1.30 -6.35
N ASN A 16 13.98 2.56 -6.82
CA ASN A 16 13.06 3.13 -7.81
C ASN A 16 11.58 2.86 -7.47
N VAL A 17 11.27 2.81 -6.17
CA VAL A 17 9.92 2.51 -5.67
C VAL A 17 9.07 3.71 -6.00
N LYS A 18 8.10 3.54 -6.91
CA LYS A 18 7.09 4.59 -7.16
C LYS A 18 6.47 4.98 -5.82
N LYS A 19 6.73 6.22 -5.39
CA LYS A 19 6.10 6.79 -4.19
C LYS A 19 4.58 6.65 -4.37
N TYR A 20 3.96 5.77 -3.59
CA TYR A 20 2.52 5.62 -3.59
C TYR A 20 1.91 6.94 -3.09
N LYS A 21 1.43 7.78 -4.01
CA LYS A 21 0.61 8.95 -3.70
C LYS A 21 -0.82 8.51 -3.36
N ASN A 22 -0.97 7.64 -2.36
CA ASN A 22 -2.25 7.43 -1.70
C ASN A 22 -2.16 8.12 -0.34
N THR A 23 -2.21 9.46 -0.35
CA THR A 23 -2.66 10.17 0.85
C THR A 23 -4.06 9.65 1.16
N PRO A 24 -4.29 9.04 2.34
CA PRO A 24 -5.60 8.50 2.65
C PRO A 24 -6.61 9.65 2.56
N ARG A 25 -7.74 9.41 1.89
CA ARG A 25 -8.86 10.36 1.95
C ARG A 25 -9.21 10.58 3.41
N CYS A 26 -9.59 11.80 3.80
CA CYS A 26 -9.89 12.15 5.21
C CYS A 26 -10.83 11.13 5.88
N ASN A 27 -11.76 10.55 5.11
CA ASN A 27 -12.71 9.52 5.56
C ASN A 27 -12.07 8.20 6.05
N ASN A 28 -10.83 7.91 5.68
CA ASN A 28 -10.12 6.69 6.06
C ASN A 28 -9.39 6.83 7.40
N PHE A 29 -9.37 8.03 7.98
CA PHE A 29 -8.79 8.23 9.30
C PHE A 29 -9.75 7.77 10.41
N PRO A 30 -9.20 7.35 11.57
CA PRO A 30 -9.98 7.13 12.77
C PRO A 30 -10.88 8.32 13.08
N LEU A 31 -12.05 8.07 13.67
CA LEU A 31 -13.03 9.11 13.98
C LEU A 31 -12.42 10.24 14.82
N GLU A 32 -11.61 9.90 15.82
CA GLU A 32 -10.95 10.85 16.70
C GLU A 32 -10.03 11.80 15.93
N LEU A 33 -9.20 11.27 15.02
CA LEU A 33 -8.30 12.07 14.19
C LEU A 33 -9.08 13.01 13.26
N ARG A 34 -10.19 12.53 12.65
CA ARG A 34 -11.09 13.37 11.84
C ARG A 34 -11.71 14.50 12.66
N GLN A 35 -12.17 14.20 13.88
CA GLN A 35 -12.72 15.21 14.78
C GLN A 35 -11.69 16.30 15.10
N LYS A 36 -10.43 15.93 15.37
CA LYS A 36 -9.36 16.91 15.60
C LYS A 36 -9.08 17.80 14.39
N TYR A 37 -9.05 17.24 13.18
CA TYR A 37 -8.95 18.06 11.96
C TYR A 37 -10.11 19.05 11.81
N ASN A 38 -11.34 18.61 12.12
CA ASN A 38 -12.51 19.49 12.13
C ASN A 38 -12.39 20.59 13.20
N TYR A 39 -11.82 20.30 14.36
CA TYR A 39 -11.55 21.31 15.38
C TYR A 39 -10.58 22.37 14.87
N ILE A 40 -9.50 21.99 14.18
CA ILE A 40 -8.56 22.94 13.57
C ILE A 40 -9.27 23.87 12.57
N HIS A 41 -10.16 23.33 11.72
CA HIS A 41 -10.93 24.15 10.79
C HIS A 41 -11.79 25.19 11.52
N GLN A 42 -12.50 24.78 12.57
CA GLN A 42 -13.34 25.68 13.36
C GLN A 42 -12.52 26.71 14.15
N ILE A 43 -11.36 26.32 14.66
CA ILE A 43 -10.40 27.22 15.33
C ILE A 43 -9.88 28.28 14.36
N ASN A 44 -9.52 27.92 13.12
CA ASN A 44 -9.10 28.90 12.11
C ASN A 44 -10.20 29.94 11.82
N SER A 45 -11.46 29.50 11.76
CA SER A 45 -12.60 30.40 11.59
C SER A 45 -12.81 31.32 12.80
N LEU A 46 -12.42 30.88 14.00
CA LEU A 46 -12.42 31.69 15.22
C LEU A 46 -11.27 32.70 15.25
N GLU A 47 -10.07 32.28 14.87
CA GLU A 47 -8.91 33.19 14.73
C GLU A 47 -9.22 34.33 13.77
N SER A 48 -9.84 34.03 12.62
CA SER A 48 -10.25 35.06 11.66
C SER A 48 -11.27 36.02 12.24
N LEU A 49 -12.24 35.52 13.02
CA LEU A 49 -13.23 36.38 13.68
C LEU A 49 -12.55 37.33 14.68
N LEU A 50 -11.63 36.82 15.51
CA LEU A 50 -10.92 37.61 16.51
C LEU A 50 -9.98 38.64 15.88
N LYS A 51 -9.30 38.29 14.78
CA LYS A 51 -8.49 39.24 14.00
C LYS A 51 -9.35 40.39 13.45
N ASN A 52 -10.56 40.10 12.97
CA ASN A 52 -11.51 41.14 12.58
C ASN A 52 -11.91 42.01 13.78
N GLY A 53 -12.11 41.41 14.97
CA GLY A 53 -12.37 42.15 16.20
C GLY A 53 -11.22 43.09 16.59
N LEU A 54 -9.97 42.61 16.52
CA LEU A 54 -8.78 43.46 16.75
C LEU A 54 -8.73 44.61 15.76
N PHE A 55 -8.98 44.34 14.47
CA PHE A 55 -9.02 45.38 13.45
C PHE A 55 -10.09 46.43 13.76
N LEU A 56 -11.32 46.03 14.12
CA LEU A 56 -12.38 46.98 14.50
C LEU A 56 -11.97 47.90 15.67
N LEU A 57 -11.18 47.40 16.61
CA LEU A 57 -10.69 48.17 17.76
C LEU A 57 -9.36 48.92 17.48
N SER A 58 -8.70 48.67 16.35
CA SER A 58 -7.42 49.29 16.02
C SER A 58 -7.60 50.73 15.54
N GLN A 59 -6.49 51.49 15.57
CA GLN A 59 -6.45 52.81 14.96
C GLN A 59 -6.53 52.75 13.42
N GLU A 60 -6.11 51.64 12.81
CA GLU A 60 -6.15 51.44 11.36
C GLU A 60 -7.58 51.50 10.82
N PHE A 61 -8.54 50.88 11.51
CA PHE A 61 -9.95 50.95 11.10
C PHE A 61 -10.47 52.39 11.08
N SER A 62 -10.11 53.19 12.08
CA SER A 62 -10.50 54.61 12.14
C SER A 62 -9.80 55.47 11.07
N ASN A 63 -8.65 55.02 10.57
CA ASN A 63 -7.92 55.72 9.50
C ASN A 63 -8.43 55.33 8.10
N GLU A 64 -8.79 54.05 7.90
CA GLU A 64 -9.26 53.53 6.61
C GLU A 64 -10.75 53.82 6.35
N PHE A 65 -11.56 53.90 7.40
CA PHE A 65 -13.00 54.09 7.29
C PHE A 65 -13.45 55.36 8.01
N SER A 66 -14.17 56.23 7.28
CA SER A 66 -14.91 57.35 7.86
C SER A 66 -16.22 56.88 8.51
N ALA A 67 -16.16 55.79 9.28
CA ALA A 67 -17.33 55.23 9.95
C ALA A 67 -17.72 56.13 11.14
N THR A 68 -19.01 56.39 11.26
CA THR A 68 -19.55 57.06 12.45
C THR A 68 -19.36 56.19 13.69
N THR A 69 -19.32 56.82 14.87
CA THR A 69 -19.28 56.09 16.15
C THR A 69 -20.41 55.06 16.26
N THR A 70 -21.58 55.37 15.69
CA THR A 70 -22.75 54.50 15.66
C THR A 70 -22.51 53.24 14.81
N GLU A 71 -22.00 53.39 13.59
CA GLU A 71 -21.69 52.25 12.70
C GLU A 71 -20.60 51.35 13.29
N LYS A 72 -19.57 51.93 13.90
CA LYS A 72 -18.53 51.17 14.61
C LYS A 72 -19.12 50.34 15.76
N ASN A 73 -20.03 50.93 16.52
CA ASN A 73 -20.70 50.24 17.63
C ASN A 73 -21.60 49.09 17.13
N GLU A 74 -22.31 49.26 16.01
CA GLU A 74 -23.09 48.18 15.39
C GLU A 74 -22.22 47.01 14.92
N LEU A 75 -21.07 47.30 14.30
CA LEU A 75 -20.11 46.26 13.89
C LEU A 75 -19.56 45.50 15.11
N LEU A 76 -19.25 46.22 16.20
CA LEU A 76 -18.76 45.60 17.44
C LEU A 76 -19.85 44.75 18.12
N LEU A 77 -21.12 45.16 18.06
CA LEU A 77 -22.26 44.37 18.52
C LEU A 77 -22.41 43.07 17.71
N ASN A 78 -22.32 43.16 16.39
CA ASN A 78 -22.38 42.00 15.49
C ASN A 78 -21.22 41.03 15.74
N PHE A 79 -20.00 41.54 15.90
CA PHE A 79 -18.84 40.76 16.30
C PHE A 79 -19.09 40.02 17.62
N ASN A 80 -19.56 40.74 18.65
CA ASN A 80 -19.83 40.15 19.97
C ASN A 80 -20.93 39.09 19.93
N HIS A 81 -21.95 39.25 19.08
CA HIS A 81 -22.98 38.24 18.89
C HIS A 81 -22.41 36.95 18.29
N LEU A 82 -21.57 37.07 17.26
CA LEU A 82 -20.86 35.93 16.66
C LEU A 82 -19.89 35.28 17.64
N TRP A 83 -19.16 36.08 18.42
CA TRP A 83 -18.23 35.62 19.44
C TRP A 83 -18.95 34.75 20.47
N ARG A 84 -20.03 35.25 21.08
CA ARG A 84 -20.81 34.50 22.09
C ARG A 84 -21.30 33.15 21.60
N ARG A 85 -21.66 33.04 20.31
CA ARG A 85 -22.09 31.77 19.73
C ARG A 85 -20.93 30.77 19.62
N LYS A 86 -19.75 31.24 19.20
CA LYS A 86 -18.58 30.37 19.00
C LYS A 86 -17.79 30.12 20.28
N SER A 87 -17.82 31.01 21.26
CA SER A 87 -17.08 30.87 22.53
C SER A 87 -17.58 29.68 23.36
N LYS A 88 -18.89 29.40 23.36
CA LYS A 88 -19.44 28.19 24.01
C LYS A 88 -18.83 26.90 23.46
N TRP A 89 -18.51 26.87 22.17
CA TRP A 89 -17.90 25.71 21.55
C TRP A 89 -16.42 25.58 21.93
N ILE A 90 -15.64 26.68 21.94
CA ILE A 90 -14.23 26.62 22.33
C ILE A 90 -14.06 26.23 23.81
N ILE A 91 -14.95 26.69 24.69
CA ILE A 91 -14.96 26.30 26.11
C ILE A 91 -15.11 24.78 26.27
N LYS A 92 -15.99 24.14 25.48
CA LYS A 92 -16.13 22.68 25.50
C LYS A 92 -14.82 21.98 25.13
N ILE A 93 -14.10 22.50 24.14
CA ILE A 93 -12.81 21.95 23.73
C ILE A 93 -11.76 22.14 24.82
N PHE A 94 -11.66 23.31 25.43
CA PHE A 94 -10.75 23.55 26.55
C PHE A 94 -10.98 22.56 27.69
N HIS A 95 -12.25 22.30 28.05
CA HIS A 95 -12.59 21.27 29.04
C HIS A 95 -12.19 19.85 28.59
N MET A 96 -12.42 19.47 27.33
CA MET A 96 -12.02 18.16 26.81
C MET A 96 -10.51 17.93 26.94
N TYR A 97 -9.70 18.96 26.72
CA TYR A 97 -8.24 18.89 26.86
C TYR A 97 -7.72 19.24 28.25
N LYS A 98 -8.62 19.45 29.23
CA LYS A 98 -8.29 19.85 30.62
C LYS A 98 -7.40 21.11 30.70
N ILE A 99 -7.57 22.03 29.77
CA ILE A 99 -6.86 23.31 29.75
C ILE A 99 -7.76 24.32 30.49
N LEU A 100 -7.36 24.74 31.70
CA LEU A 100 -8.20 25.55 32.60
C LEU A 100 -7.87 27.05 32.58
N TYR A 101 -6.98 27.52 31.71
CA TYR A 101 -6.54 28.92 31.72
C TYR A 101 -7.58 29.88 31.12
N SER A 102 -7.91 30.91 31.90
CA SER A 102 -8.68 32.09 31.49
C SER A 102 -10.03 31.84 30.82
N ILE A 103 -10.71 30.74 31.15
CA ILE A 103 -12.05 30.38 30.62
C ILE A 103 -13.07 31.50 30.85
N HIS A 104 -12.93 32.28 31.94
CA HIS A 104 -13.81 33.38 32.26
C HIS A 104 -13.86 34.46 31.15
N LEU A 105 -12.76 34.69 30.43
CA LEU A 105 -12.71 35.65 29.30
C LEU A 105 -13.62 35.22 28.14
N PHE A 106 -13.86 33.92 28.00
CA PHE A 106 -14.68 33.37 26.91
C PHE A 106 -16.19 33.51 27.14
N ASN A 107 -16.60 33.90 28.36
CA ASN A 107 -18.01 34.14 28.69
C ASN A 107 -18.42 35.61 28.51
N ASN A 108 -17.45 36.52 28.36
CA ASN A 108 -17.71 37.95 28.29
C ASN A 108 -17.76 38.46 26.85
N SER A 109 -18.40 39.62 26.67
CA SER A 109 -18.20 40.42 25.46
C SER A 109 -16.76 40.93 25.43
N LEU A 110 -16.13 40.91 24.26
CA LEU A 110 -14.77 41.38 24.09
C LEU A 110 -14.81 42.79 23.51
N ASN A 111 -14.59 43.78 24.37
CA ASN A 111 -14.70 45.20 24.02
C ASN A 111 -13.35 45.95 24.11
N SER A 112 -12.34 45.34 24.73
CA SER A 112 -10.97 45.87 24.77
C SER A 112 -10.09 45.12 23.78
N TYR A 113 -9.11 45.82 23.23
CA TYR A 113 -8.12 45.25 22.32
C TYR A 113 -7.31 44.14 23.04
N GLU A 114 -6.89 44.42 24.27
CA GLU A 114 -6.14 43.51 25.13
C GLU A 114 -6.91 42.21 25.42
N ASP A 115 -8.22 42.31 25.70
CA ASP A 115 -9.08 41.14 25.93
C ASP A 115 -9.12 40.23 24.69
N ILE A 116 -9.30 40.81 23.50
CA ILE A 116 -9.33 40.06 22.24
C ILE A 116 -7.96 39.42 21.97
N GLU A 117 -6.86 40.15 22.22
CA GLU A 117 -5.50 39.67 22.02
C GLU A 117 -5.18 38.48 22.93
N HIS A 118 -5.49 38.58 24.23
CA HIS A 118 -5.33 37.47 25.18
C HIS A 118 -6.13 36.23 24.78
N VAL A 119 -7.37 36.41 24.35
CA VAL A 119 -8.20 35.31 23.84
C VAL A 119 -7.59 34.70 22.58
N LEU A 120 -7.10 35.51 21.65
CA LEU A 120 -6.47 35.05 20.42
C LEU A 120 -5.22 34.22 20.72
N ILE A 121 -4.35 34.66 21.63
CA ILE A 121 -3.16 33.91 22.08
C ILE A 121 -3.56 32.54 22.63
N ASN A 122 -4.59 32.47 23.48
CA ASN A 122 -5.09 31.21 24.02
C ASN A 122 -5.62 30.26 22.93
N ILE A 123 -6.33 30.79 21.93
CA ILE A 123 -6.81 30.00 20.79
C ILE A 123 -5.63 29.49 19.94
N CYS A 124 -4.62 30.32 19.68
CA CYS A 124 -3.42 29.92 18.95
C CYS A 124 -2.66 28.80 19.69
N ASN A 125 -2.55 28.90 21.02
CA ASN A 125 -1.93 27.87 21.85
C ASN A 125 -2.73 26.55 21.80
N LEU A 126 -4.06 26.61 21.86
CA LEU A 126 -4.92 25.44 21.72
C LEU A 126 -4.77 24.79 20.34
N LYS A 127 -4.72 25.59 19.27
CA LYS A 127 -4.48 25.10 17.91
C LYS A 127 -3.15 24.38 17.81
N HIS A 128 -2.10 24.96 18.37
CA HIS A 128 -0.77 24.34 18.39
C HIS A 128 -0.82 22.99 19.12
N HIS A 129 -1.42 22.95 20.31
CA HIS A 129 -1.59 21.71 21.08
C HIS A 129 -2.31 20.62 20.29
N ILE A 130 -3.46 20.94 19.68
CA ILE A 130 -4.21 19.97 18.86
C ILE A 130 -3.41 19.52 17.64
N THR A 131 -2.63 20.42 17.03
CA THR A 131 -1.79 20.10 15.87
C THR A 131 -0.69 19.09 16.24
N GLU A 132 -0.05 19.25 17.40
CA GLU A 132 0.94 18.29 17.88
C GLU A 132 0.32 16.93 18.22
N LEU A 133 -0.88 16.90 18.80
CA LEU A 133 -1.61 15.65 19.00
C LEU A 133 -1.93 14.94 17.68
N ILE A 134 -2.40 15.69 16.68
CA ILE A 134 -2.67 15.15 15.34
C ILE A 134 -1.40 14.54 14.76
N LYS A 135 -0.24 15.21 14.83
CA LYS A 135 1.04 14.68 14.31
C LYS A 135 1.40 13.35 14.96
N LYS A 136 1.26 13.25 16.29
CA LYS A 136 1.57 12.03 17.04
C LYS A 136 0.64 10.88 16.65
N GLU A 137 -0.68 11.09 16.74
CA GLU A 137 -1.69 10.08 16.40
C GLU A 137 -1.61 9.65 14.93
N ARG A 138 -1.29 10.58 14.04
CA ARG A 138 -1.07 10.31 12.61
C ARG A 138 0.11 9.35 12.42
N SER A 139 1.24 9.65 13.06
CA SER A 139 2.42 8.81 13.00
C SER A 139 2.15 7.40 13.54
N ASP A 140 1.45 7.30 14.67
CA ASP A 140 1.09 6.00 15.27
C ASP A 140 0.16 5.20 14.35
N TRP A 141 -0.83 5.85 13.74
CA TRP A 141 -1.72 5.20 12.77
C TRP A 141 -0.98 4.74 11.51
N ASP A 142 -0.06 5.55 10.98
CA ASP A 142 0.73 5.19 9.80
C ASP A 142 1.61 3.96 10.10
N LEU A 143 2.22 3.88 11.29
CA LEU A 143 2.97 2.70 11.75
C LEU A 143 2.08 1.45 11.85
N GLN A 144 0.85 1.59 12.37
CA GLN A 144 -0.10 0.48 12.43
C GLN A 144 -0.49 -0.01 11.04
N GLN A 145 -0.73 0.90 10.08
CA GLN A 145 -1.02 0.52 8.70
C GLN A 145 0.15 -0.23 8.05
N ILE A 146 1.37 0.28 8.22
CA ILE A 146 2.58 -0.38 7.70
C ILE A 146 2.71 -1.81 8.27
N ASN A 147 2.57 -1.96 9.59
CA ASN A 147 2.62 -3.27 10.24
C ASN A 147 1.54 -4.22 9.72
N PHE A 148 0.32 -3.73 9.54
CA PHE A 148 -0.77 -4.52 8.97
C PHE A 148 -0.43 -5.04 7.56
N PHE A 149 0.09 -4.17 6.68
CA PHE A 149 0.48 -4.58 5.33
C PHE A 149 1.63 -5.59 5.31
N ILE A 150 2.64 -5.39 6.16
CA ILE A 150 3.77 -6.32 6.30
C ILE A 150 3.27 -7.70 6.77
N ASN A 151 2.45 -7.73 7.82
CA ASN A 151 1.91 -8.98 8.35
C ASN A 151 1.06 -9.73 7.31
N ARG A 152 0.16 -9.01 6.64
CA ARG A 152 -0.65 -9.59 5.56
C ARG A 152 0.22 -10.18 4.45
N ARG A 153 1.25 -9.47 4.01
CA ARG A 153 2.17 -9.95 2.96
C ARG A 153 2.96 -11.18 3.42
N ASN A 154 3.41 -11.20 4.68
CA ASN A 154 4.09 -12.35 5.26
C ASN A 154 3.19 -13.59 5.29
N ASP A 155 1.92 -13.41 5.66
CA ASP A 155 0.95 -14.51 5.67
C ASP A 155 0.64 -15.02 4.26
N ASP A 156 0.52 -14.12 3.27
CA ASP A 156 0.35 -14.49 1.86
C ASP A 156 1.55 -15.32 1.36
N ILE A 157 2.79 -14.91 1.71
CA ILE A 157 4.01 -15.65 1.35
C ILE A 157 4.00 -17.04 1.97
N LYS A 158 3.72 -17.16 3.28
CA LYS A 158 3.64 -18.45 3.99
C LYS A 158 2.60 -19.37 3.35
N ASN A 159 1.43 -18.84 3.03
CA ASN A 159 0.36 -19.60 2.40
C ASN A 159 0.74 -20.07 0.99
N ASN A 160 1.38 -19.22 0.19
CA ASN A 160 1.84 -19.58 -1.13
C ASN A 160 2.96 -20.64 -1.09
N GLN A 161 3.91 -20.50 -0.17
CA GLN A 161 4.96 -21.51 0.06
C GLN A 161 4.36 -22.85 0.47
N LYS A 162 3.37 -22.86 1.38
CA LYS A 162 2.66 -24.08 1.78
C LYS A 162 1.96 -24.74 0.60
N ARG A 163 1.26 -23.98 -0.25
CA ARG A 163 0.61 -24.51 -1.46
C ARG A 163 1.61 -25.10 -2.44
N ALA A 164 2.74 -24.41 -2.68
CA ALA A 164 3.79 -24.88 -3.57
C ALA A 164 4.40 -26.20 -3.08
N LEU A 165 4.72 -26.31 -1.78
CA LEU A 165 5.24 -27.53 -1.18
C LEU A 165 4.25 -28.69 -1.26
N ASN A 166 2.97 -28.44 -0.95
CA ASN A 166 1.94 -29.48 -1.07
C ASN A 166 1.81 -29.98 -2.52
N SER A 167 1.84 -29.08 -3.50
CA SER A 167 1.79 -29.47 -4.92
C SER A 167 2.98 -30.33 -5.32
N ILE A 168 4.20 -30.01 -4.86
CA ILE A 168 5.39 -30.84 -5.10
C ILE A 168 5.26 -32.23 -4.45
N LEU A 169 4.75 -32.28 -3.21
CA LEU A 169 4.56 -33.54 -2.50
C LEU A 169 3.49 -34.43 -3.15
N GLU A 170 2.39 -33.84 -3.62
CA GLU A 170 1.34 -34.54 -4.39
C GLU A 170 1.85 -35.05 -5.74
N LEU A 171 2.68 -34.27 -6.45
CA LEU A 171 3.36 -34.76 -7.65
C LEU A 171 4.26 -35.95 -7.33
N ASN A 172 5.10 -35.83 -6.30
CA ASN A 172 6.00 -36.91 -5.91
C ASN A 172 5.26 -38.18 -5.46
N SER A 173 4.10 -38.07 -4.80
CA SER A 173 3.28 -39.24 -4.46
C SER A 173 2.69 -39.90 -5.71
N HIS A 174 2.24 -39.14 -6.69
CA HIS A 174 1.76 -39.66 -7.99
C HIS A 174 2.88 -40.40 -8.75
N PHE A 175 4.13 -39.92 -8.66
CA PHE A 175 5.28 -40.54 -9.32
C PHE A 175 5.92 -41.70 -8.52
N LYS A 176 5.52 -41.90 -7.25
CA LYS A 176 6.14 -42.88 -6.34
C LYS A 176 6.02 -44.34 -6.81
N HIS A 177 5.06 -44.64 -7.69
CA HIS A 177 4.80 -45.99 -8.20
C HIS A 177 5.18 -46.18 -9.68
N ILE A 178 5.72 -45.16 -10.35
CA ILE A 178 6.21 -45.34 -11.72
C ILE A 178 7.47 -46.20 -11.69
N GLY A 179 7.34 -47.45 -12.16
CA GLY A 179 8.43 -48.45 -12.16
C GLY A 179 8.55 -49.26 -10.87
N SER A 180 7.66 -49.09 -9.88
CA SER A 180 7.63 -49.98 -8.70
C SER A 180 7.13 -51.36 -9.10
N SER A 181 7.89 -52.39 -8.76
CA SER A 181 7.70 -53.80 -9.11
C SER A 181 6.45 -54.47 -8.53
N ASP A 182 5.56 -53.74 -7.86
CA ASP A 182 4.33 -54.29 -7.28
C ASP A 182 3.22 -54.56 -8.33
N THR A 183 3.49 -54.29 -9.60
CA THR A 183 2.64 -54.73 -10.72
C THR A 183 3.14 -56.03 -11.34
N THR A 184 3.57 -57.00 -10.52
CA THR A 184 4.04 -58.34 -10.95
C THR A 184 3.05 -59.12 -11.82
N ASN A 185 1.80 -58.68 -11.90
CA ASN A 185 0.75 -59.28 -12.74
C ASN A 185 0.20 -58.34 -13.83
N ASN A 186 0.91 -57.27 -14.20
CA ASN A 186 0.46 -56.44 -15.32
C ASN A 186 0.81 -57.11 -16.65
N PRO A 187 -0.17 -57.55 -17.46
CA PRO A 187 0.11 -58.22 -18.73
C PRO A 187 0.90 -57.33 -19.70
N ARG A 188 0.96 -56.01 -19.50
CA ARG A 188 1.71 -55.06 -20.34
C ARG A 188 3.16 -54.86 -19.93
N GLN A 189 3.65 -55.55 -18.89
CA GLN A 189 5.06 -55.49 -18.51
C GLN A 189 5.93 -56.14 -19.59
N TYR A 190 7.03 -55.49 -19.97
CA TYR A 190 8.01 -56.05 -20.90
C TYR A 190 8.77 -57.18 -20.20
N ASP A 191 8.71 -58.38 -20.78
CA ASP A 191 9.49 -59.54 -20.37
C ASP A 191 10.48 -59.88 -21.49
N PRO A 192 11.81 -59.76 -21.26
CA PRO A 192 12.81 -60.07 -22.27
C PRO A 192 12.88 -61.56 -22.65
N ASN A 193 12.27 -62.45 -21.86
CA ASN A 193 12.19 -63.88 -22.17
C ASN A 193 10.97 -64.26 -23.03
N LEU A 194 10.02 -63.32 -23.21
CA LEU A 194 8.87 -63.52 -24.08
C LEU A 194 9.13 -62.88 -25.46
N PRO A 195 8.69 -63.52 -26.55
CA PRO A 195 8.78 -62.93 -27.87
C PRO A 195 8.00 -61.60 -27.91
N ILE A 196 8.50 -60.65 -28.70
CA ILE A 196 7.85 -59.36 -28.92
C ILE A 196 6.40 -59.60 -29.35
N ARG A 197 5.45 -58.95 -28.67
CA ARG A 197 4.02 -59.02 -28.98
C ARG A 197 3.77 -58.74 -30.47
N GLU A 198 2.87 -59.50 -31.07
CA GLU A 198 2.60 -59.48 -32.52
C GLU A 198 2.24 -58.08 -33.05
N GLU A 199 1.48 -57.31 -32.27
CA GLU A 199 1.15 -55.89 -32.52
C GLU A 199 2.37 -54.97 -32.66
N TRP A 200 3.48 -55.29 -31.98
CA TRP A 200 4.72 -54.51 -32.00
C TRP A 200 5.76 -55.08 -32.97
N ALA A 201 5.62 -56.35 -33.38
CA ALA A 201 6.58 -57.04 -34.24
C ALA A 201 6.84 -56.26 -35.54
N LYS A 202 5.80 -55.67 -36.14
CA LYS A 202 5.93 -54.84 -37.35
C LYS A 202 6.83 -53.62 -37.16
N TYR A 203 6.84 -53.01 -35.97
CA TYR A 203 7.61 -51.79 -35.71
C TYR A 203 9.06 -52.07 -35.33
N TYR A 204 9.34 -53.25 -34.77
CA TYR A 204 10.67 -53.65 -34.33
C TYR A 204 11.38 -54.63 -35.27
N GLN A 205 10.77 -54.99 -36.40
CA GLN A 205 11.47 -55.74 -37.44
C GLN A 205 12.70 -54.95 -37.93
N PRO A 206 13.85 -55.62 -38.12
CA PRO A 206 15.03 -54.97 -38.71
C PRO A 206 14.66 -54.34 -40.04
N LYS A 207 14.89 -53.03 -40.18
CA LYS A 207 14.70 -52.37 -41.46
C LYS A 207 15.77 -52.87 -42.42
N MET A 208 15.34 -53.51 -43.51
CA MET A 208 16.22 -53.88 -44.60
C MET A 208 16.54 -52.59 -45.38
N ASN A 209 17.82 -52.32 -45.65
CA ASN A 209 18.37 -51.12 -46.31
C ASN A 209 18.71 -49.93 -45.39
N ILE A 210 19.19 -50.18 -44.18
CA ILE A 210 19.88 -49.12 -43.41
C ILE A 210 21.27 -48.92 -44.05
N PRO A 211 21.64 -47.70 -44.49
CA PRO A 211 22.98 -47.45 -45.02
C PRO A 211 24.06 -47.77 -43.99
N ASP A 212 25.16 -48.41 -44.40
CA ASP A 212 26.24 -48.82 -43.50
C ASP A 212 26.85 -47.63 -42.73
N ASP A 213 26.87 -46.43 -43.32
CA ASP A 213 27.32 -45.21 -42.65
C ASP A 213 26.42 -44.83 -41.45
N ALA A 214 25.12 -45.08 -41.52
CA ALA A 214 24.20 -44.82 -40.41
C ALA A 214 24.39 -45.83 -39.26
N ILE A 215 24.71 -47.08 -39.59
CA ILE A 215 25.04 -48.12 -38.59
C ILE A 215 26.36 -47.76 -37.90
N ASN A 216 27.39 -47.38 -38.66
CA ASN A 216 28.69 -46.97 -38.14
C ASN A 216 28.60 -45.73 -37.24
N LYS A 217 27.75 -44.74 -37.57
CA LYS A 217 27.50 -43.56 -36.73
C LYS A 217 26.88 -43.88 -35.37
N LEU A 218 26.07 -44.93 -35.27
CA LEU A 218 25.41 -45.35 -34.04
C LEU A 218 26.27 -46.30 -33.19
N SER A 219 27.14 -47.08 -33.84
CA SER A 219 28.00 -48.07 -33.18
C SER A 219 29.37 -47.54 -32.79
N ASN A 220 29.81 -46.41 -33.35
CA ASN A 220 31.02 -45.73 -32.90
C ASN A 220 30.82 -45.13 -31.50
N PRO A 221 31.74 -45.35 -30.55
CA PRO A 221 31.67 -44.75 -29.22
C PRO A 221 31.64 -43.23 -29.36
N THR A 222 30.61 -42.60 -28.81
CA THR A 222 30.48 -41.15 -28.86
C THR A 222 31.56 -40.53 -27.98
N THR A 223 32.55 -39.84 -28.58
CA THR A 223 33.52 -39.07 -27.81
C THR A 223 32.83 -37.90 -27.11
N LEU A 224 33.22 -37.65 -25.85
CA LEU A 224 32.59 -36.75 -24.87
C LEU A 224 32.40 -35.28 -25.31
N GLU A 225 32.91 -34.85 -26.47
CA GLU A 225 32.85 -33.46 -26.92
C GLU A 225 31.56 -33.09 -27.68
N VAL A 226 30.84 -34.06 -28.25
CA VAL A 226 29.66 -33.78 -29.10
C VAL A 226 28.32 -33.53 -28.37
N PRO A 227 28.02 -34.04 -27.15
CA PRO A 227 26.68 -33.89 -26.58
C PRO A 227 26.34 -32.44 -26.19
N SER A 228 27.33 -31.57 -25.95
CA SER A 228 27.10 -30.21 -25.44
C SER A 228 26.32 -29.29 -26.39
N LYS A 229 26.42 -29.49 -27.71
CA LYS A 229 25.67 -28.71 -28.71
C LYS A 229 24.28 -29.27 -29.00
N SER A 230 24.11 -30.59 -29.05
CA SER A 230 22.81 -31.21 -29.38
C SER A 230 21.77 -30.97 -28.28
N TYR A 231 22.13 -31.13 -26.99
CA TYR A 231 21.20 -30.89 -25.88
C TYR A 231 20.83 -29.40 -25.68
N ARG A 232 21.67 -28.46 -26.14
CA ARG A 232 21.36 -27.02 -26.09
C ARG A 232 20.30 -26.63 -27.12
N THR A 233 20.35 -27.21 -28.32
CA THR A 233 19.39 -26.92 -29.40
C THR A 233 17.99 -27.43 -29.06
N THR A 234 17.87 -28.63 -28.48
CA THR A 234 16.56 -29.20 -28.10
C THR A 234 15.91 -28.43 -26.96
N ARG A 235 16.69 -27.89 -26.00
CA ARG A 235 16.17 -27.09 -24.90
C ARG A 235 15.69 -25.70 -25.35
N LEU A 236 16.32 -25.11 -26.37
CA LEU A 236 15.89 -23.85 -26.97
C LEU A 236 14.60 -23.98 -27.80
N LEU A 237 14.44 -25.08 -28.54
CA LEU A 237 13.23 -25.33 -29.34
C LEU A 237 11.98 -25.56 -28.47
N VAL A 238 12.11 -26.23 -27.33
CA VAL A 238 10.99 -26.45 -26.39
C VAL A 238 10.59 -25.15 -25.67
N LEU A 239 11.54 -24.25 -25.40
CA LEU A 239 11.26 -22.94 -24.81
C LEU A 239 10.69 -21.92 -25.81
N GLN A 240 11.04 -22.00 -27.09
CA GLN A 240 10.44 -21.14 -28.12
C GLN A 240 8.99 -21.54 -28.45
N ALA A 241 8.64 -22.83 -28.37
CA ALA A 241 7.27 -23.31 -28.57
C ALA A 241 6.29 -22.84 -27.48
N SER A 242 6.78 -22.48 -26.29
CA SER A 242 5.96 -21.97 -25.18
C SER A 242 5.76 -20.45 -25.19
N SER A 243 6.35 -19.74 -26.16
CA SER A 243 6.24 -18.29 -26.35
C SER A 243 5.48 -17.86 -27.61
N ALA A 244 4.88 -18.79 -28.37
CA ALA A 244 4.05 -18.43 -29.51
C ALA A 244 2.69 -17.87 -29.05
N PRO A 245 2.25 -16.70 -29.54
CA PRO A 245 0.96 -16.13 -29.17
C PRO A 245 -0.17 -17.01 -29.69
N THR A 246 -1.07 -17.44 -28.79
CA THR A 246 -2.33 -18.08 -29.16
C THR A 246 -3.20 -17.05 -29.87
N GLY A 247 -3.15 -17.07 -31.21
CA GLY A 247 -4.05 -16.32 -32.07
C GLY A 247 -5.49 -16.75 -31.80
N SER A 248 -6.26 -15.87 -31.18
CA SER A 248 -7.72 -15.98 -31.07
C SER A 248 -8.32 -15.71 -32.45
N SER A 249 -8.67 -16.76 -33.17
CA SER A 249 -9.59 -16.68 -34.30
C SER A 249 -11.02 -16.68 -33.77
N ARG A 250 -11.61 -15.49 -33.67
CA ARG A 250 -13.07 -15.29 -33.57
C ARG A 250 -13.68 -15.79 -34.89
N VAL A 251 -14.33 -16.95 -34.85
CA VAL A 251 -15.24 -17.39 -35.93
C VAL A 251 -16.60 -16.76 -35.64
N GLY A 252 -17.05 -15.90 -36.55
CA GLY A 252 -18.41 -15.37 -36.53
C GLY A 252 -19.37 -16.41 -37.09
N PHE A 253 -20.50 -16.56 -36.39
CA PHE A 253 -21.84 -16.71 -36.92
C PHE A 253 -22.80 -16.11 -35.89
#